data_AF-A0A0F4PKS6-F1
#
_entry.id   AF-A0A0F4PKS6-F1
#
_cell.length_a   1.000
_cell.length_b   1.000
_cell.length_c   1.000
_cell.angle_alpha   90.00
_cell.angle_beta   90.00
_cell.angle_gamma   90.00
#
_symmetry.space_group_name_H-M   'P 1'
#
loop_
_entity.id
_entity.type
_entity.pdbx_description
1 polymer ?
#
loop_
_entity_poly.entity_id
_entity_poly.type
_entity_poly.pdbx_seq_one_letter_code
_entity_poly.pdbx_strand_id
1 'polypeptide(L)'
;MQSFFELEKKLLNEHGSEYNSFTRLLLTISVACITILASTKTVSANIFFIVAFVLLFISLLFGILVQHRIMMNPIYHLELAQKQLEEAEKAGSSEPLKLRRKPSKLEQWFYRLQAAGFVLAFFMLAVYFVEKIT
;
A
#
# COMPACT_ATOMS: atom_id res chain seq x y z
N MET A 1 -30.82 3.24 13.07
CA MET A 1 -29.67 4.16 12.89
C MET A 1 -28.44 3.45 13.44
N GLN A 2 -27.44 3.16 12.61
CA GLN A 2 -26.15 2.70 13.11
C GLN A 2 -25.45 3.87 13.80
N SER A 3 -24.85 3.64 14.97
CA SER A 3 -24.13 4.72 15.65
C SER A 3 -22.91 5.11 14.82
N PHE A 4 -22.51 6.39 14.86
CA PHE A 4 -21.29 6.87 14.21
C PHE A 4 -20.08 6.00 14.53
N PHE A 5 -20.06 5.42 15.73
CA PHE A 5 -19.02 4.53 16.23
C PHE A 5 -18.98 3.16 15.53
N GLU A 6 -20.14 2.62 15.14
CA GLU A 6 -20.25 1.38 14.37
C GLU A 6 -19.85 1.59 12.91
N LEU A 7 -20.29 2.70 12.31
CA LEU A 7 -19.90 3.12 10.96
C LEU A 7 -18.40 3.36 10.87
N GLU A 8 -17.82 4.05 11.86
CA GLU A 8 -16.38 4.26 11.96
C GLU A 8 -15.62 2.94 12.18
N LYS A 9 -16.12 2.04 13.04
CA LYS A 9 -15.51 0.73 13.29
C LYS A 9 -15.49 -0.12 12.03
N LYS A 10 -16.59 -0.14 11.28
CA LYS A 10 -16.72 -0.89 10.04
C LYS A 10 -15.82 -0.31 8.95
N LEU A 11 -15.91 0.99 8.71
CA LEU A 11 -15.13 1.67 7.67
C LEU A 11 -13.62 1.67 7.93
N LEU A 12 -13.15 1.72 9.18
CA LEU A 12 -11.71 1.82 9.45
C LEU A 12 -11.01 0.47 9.64
N ASN A 13 -11.65 -0.52 10.29
CA ASN A 13 -11.03 -1.84 10.46
C ASN A 13 -11.13 -2.69 9.18
N GLU A 14 -12.28 -2.69 8.49
CA GLU A 14 -12.41 -3.43 7.23
C GLU A 14 -11.53 -2.79 6.16
N HIS A 15 -11.52 -1.45 6.01
CA HIS A 15 -10.62 -0.81 5.03
C HIS A 15 -9.14 -0.96 5.37
N GLY A 16 -8.75 -1.00 6.64
CA GLY A 16 -7.34 -1.24 7.00
C GLY A 16 -6.85 -2.62 6.54
N SER A 17 -7.71 -3.64 6.70
CA SER A 17 -7.46 -5.00 6.23
C SER A 17 -7.48 -5.11 4.69
N GLU A 18 -8.47 -4.48 4.04
CA GLU A 18 -8.58 -4.44 2.59
C GLU A 18 -7.40 -3.71 1.95
N TYR A 19 -6.96 -2.60 2.54
CA TYR A 19 -5.81 -1.82 2.09
C TYR A 19 -4.53 -2.64 2.13
N ASN A 20 -4.29 -3.36 3.24
CA ASN A 20 -3.13 -4.26 3.35
C ASN A 20 -3.19 -5.40 2.31
N SER A 21 -4.37 -6.01 2.16
CA SER A 21 -4.62 -7.07 1.17
C SER A 21 -4.33 -6.58 -0.26
N PHE A 22 -4.77 -5.37 -0.58
CA PHE A 22 -4.60 -4.77 -1.91
C PHE A 22 -3.15 -4.36 -2.18
N THR A 23 -2.44 -3.77 -1.21
CA THR A 23 -1.01 -3.50 -1.34
C THR A 23 -0.21 -4.78 -1.58
N ARG A 24 -0.55 -5.87 -0.88
CA ARG A 24 0.08 -7.19 -1.08
C ARG A 24 -0.20 -7.73 -2.48
N LEU A 25 -1.44 -7.64 -2.95
CA LEU A 25 -1.82 -8.03 -4.31
C LEU A 25 -1.00 -7.26 -5.36
N LEU A 26 -0.91 -5.93 -5.24
CA LEU A 26 -0.11 -5.11 -6.16
C LEU A 26 1.37 -5.48 -6.15
N LEU A 27 1.94 -5.79 -4.98
CA LEU A 27 3.32 -6.29 -4.89
C LEU A 27 3.50 -7.62 -5.62
N THR A 28 2.60 -8.58 -5.38
CA THR A 28 2.66 -9.90 -6.04
C THR A 28 2.57 -9.77 -7.55
N ILE A 29 1.64 -8.95 -8.06
CA ILE A 29 1.50 -8.74 -9.50
C ILE A 29 2.73 -8.00 -10.07
N SER A 30 3.26 -6.99 -9.36
CA SER A 30 4.47 -6.28 -9.78
C SER A 30 5.67 -7.22 -9.91
N VAL A 31 5.85 -8.14 -8.96
CA VAL A 31 6.90 -9.18 -9.02
C VAL A 31 6.66 -10.10 -10.21
N ALA A 32 5.44 -10.58 -10.41
CA ALA A 32 5.10 -11.43 -11.56
C ALA A 32 5.42 -10.74 -12.90
N CYS A 33 5.07 -9.46 -13.05
CA CYS A 33 5.41 -8.69 -14.25
C CYS A 33 6.93 -8.56 -14.43
N ILE A 34 7.68 -8.28 -13.36
CA ILE A 34 9.16 -8.23 -13.42
C ILE A 34 9.75 -9.58 -13.83
N THR A 35 9.24 -10.69 -13.28
CA THR A 35 9.68 -12.04 -13.64
C THR A 35 9.41 -12.35 -15.12
N ILE A 36 8.21 -12.00 -15.62
CA ILE A 36 7.88 -12.15 -17.04
C ILE A 36 8.85 -11.35 -17.90
N LEU A 37 9.13 -10.09 -17.54
CA LEU A 37 10.07 -9.25 -18.29
C LEU A 37 11.50 -9.80 -18.27
N ALA A 38 11.96 -10.29 -17.13
CA ALA A 38 13.28 -10.93 -17.01
C ALA A 38 13.38 -12.20 -17.87
N SER A 39 12.28 -12.93 -18.05
CA SER A 39 12.23 -14.15 -18.87
C SER A 39 12.21 -13.87 -20.37
N THR A 40 11.77 -12.67 -20.81
CA THR A 40 11.78 -12.30 -22.22
C THR A 40 13.22 -11.99 -22.66
N LYS A 41 13.83 -12.88 -23.46
CA LYS A 41 15.11 -12.60 -24.13
C LYS A 41 14.96 -11.36 -25.01
N THR A 42 15.52 -10.24 -24.59
CA THR A 42 15.48 -8.96 -25.31
C THR A 42 16.61 -8.89 -26.33
N VAL A 43 16.30 -9.14 -27.60
CA VAL A 43 17.24 -8.98 -28.73
C VAL A 43 17.38 -7.51 -29.14
N SER A 44 16.47 -6.64 -28.69
CA SER A 44 16.53 -5.18 -28.88
C SER A 44 15.89 -4.48 -27.69
N ALA A 45 16.64 -3.61 -27.00
CA ALA A 45 16.15 -2.84 -25.86
C ALA A 45 15.15 -1.76 -26.34
N ASN A 46 13.86 -2.11 -26.40
CA ASN A 46 12.79 -1.15 -26.70
C ASN A 46 12.62 -0.20 -25.49
N ILE A 47 12.46 1.10 -25.74
CA ILE A 47 12.29 2.11 -24.70
C ILE A 47 11.06 1.85 -23.81
N PHE A 48 9.97 1.33 -24.37
CA PHE A 48 8.77 0.97 -23.62
C PHE A 48 9.02 -0.14 -22.60
N PHE A 49 9.88 -1.11 -22.94
CA PHE A 49 10.31 -2.16 -22.02
C PHE A 49 11.10 -1.58 -20.84
N ILE A 50 12.07 -0.68 -21.11
CA ILE A 50 12.89 -0.06 -20.08
C ILE A 50 12.02 0.79 -19.14
N VAL A 51 11.14 1.62 -19.70
CA VAL A 51 10.24 2.49 -18.92
C VAL A 51 9.28 1.65 -18.06
N ALA A 52 8.69 0.59 -18.62
CA ALA A 52 7.85 -0.33 -17.85
C ALA A 52 8.60 -0.97 -16.68
N PHE A 53 9.82 -1.45 -16.92
CA PHE A 53 10.65 -2.07 -15.89
C PHE A 53 10.97 -1.10 -14.75
N VAL A 54 11.37 0.14 -15.08
CA VAL A 54 11.65 1.18 -14.08
C VAL A 54 10.40 1.53 -13.28
N LEU A 55 9.24 1.70 -13.93
CA LEU A 55 7.98 2.01 -13.27
C LEU A 55 7.51 0.88 -12.35
N LEU A 56 7.67 -0.39 -12.75
CA LEU A 56 7.39 -1.54 -11.88
C LEU A 56 8.31 -1.55 -10.65
N PHE A 57 9.59 -1.25 -10.82
CA PHE A 57 10.54 -1.20 -9.71
C PHE A 57 10.19 -0.07 -8.72
N ILE A 58 9.84 1.10 -9.24
CA ILE A 58 9.36 2.24 -8.43
C ILE A 58 8.07 1.86 -7.69
N SER A 59 7.10 1.24 -8.37
CA SER A 59 5.87 0.74 -7.75
C SER A 59 6.17 -0.23 -6.61
N LEU A 60 7.09 -1.18 -6.83
CA LEU A 60 7.49 -2.17 -5.85
C LEU A 60 8.13 -1.53 -4.61
N LEU A 61 9.04 -0.56 -4.81
CA LEU A 61 9.65 0.20 -3.71
C LEU A 61 8.60 0.92 -2.86
N PHE A 62 7.66 1.63 -3.49
CA PHE A 62 6.58 2.31 -2.75
C PHE A 62 5.66 1.31 -2.05
N GLY A 63 5.37 0.16 -2.66
CA GLY A 63 4.58 -0.91 -2.02
C GLY A 63 5.24 -1.48 -0.77
N ILE A 64 6.57 -1.69 -0.80
CA ILE A 64 7.33 -2.11 0.38
C ILE A 64 7.27 -1.03 1.47
N LEU A 65 7.42 0.25 1.11
CA LEU A 65 7.35 1.35 2.07
C LEU A 65 5.97 1.46 2.74
N VAL A 66 4.89 1.25 1.98
CA VAL A 66 3.52 1.17 2.52
C VAL A 66 3.39 -0.02 3.47
N GLN A 67 3.83 -1.22 3.07
CA GLN A 67 3.76 -2.40 3.94
C GLN A 67 4.59 -2.25 5.21
N HIS A 68 5.80 -1.69 5.12
CA HIS A 68 6.63 -1.41 6.28
C HIS A 68 5.92 -0.46 7.26
N ARG A 69 5.30 0.61 6.75
CA ARG A 69 4.52 1.55 7.58
C ARG A 69 3.32 0.89 8.25
N ILE A 70 2.56 0.08 7.52
CA ILE A 70 1.44 -0.70 8.07
C ILE A 70 1.95 -1.65 9.17
N MET A 71 3.09 -2.32 8.95
CA MET A 71 3.66 -3.26 9.92
C MET A 71 4.19 -2.58 11.18
N MET A 72 4.57 -1.30 11.10
CA MET A 72 4.98 -0.49 12.27
C MET A 72 3.80 0.09 13.06
N ASN A 73 2.58 0.10 12.53
CA ASN A 73 1.41 0.66 13.24
C ASN A 73 1.17 0.05 14.63
N PRO A 74 1.28 -1.28 14.87
CA PRO A 74 1.09 -1.86 16.19
C PRO A 74 2.01 -1.28 17.26
N ILE A 75 3.28 -0.99 16.92
CA ILE A 75 4.25 -0.39 17.84
C ILE A 75 3.81 1.03 18.23
N TYR A 76 3.39 1.83 17.25
CA TYR A 76 2.84 3.16 17.50
C TYR A 76 1.55 3.11 18.32
N HIS A 77 0.70 2.10 18.11
CA HIS A 77 -0.52 1.92 18.89
C HIS A 77 -0.23 1.58 20.35
N LEU A 78 0.82 0.80 20.64
CA LEU A 78 1.23 0.49 22.02
C LEU A 78 1.74 1.74 22.76
N GLU A 79 2.56 2.57 22.12
CA GLU A 79 3.03 3.84 22.72
C GLU A 79 1.87 4.81 22.98
N LEU A 80 0.90 4.88 22.06
CA LEU A 80 -0.28 5.74 22.21
C LEU A 80 -1.24 5.19 23.26
N ALA A 81 -1.37 3.86 23.36
CA ALA A 81 -2.13 3.18 24.41
C ALA A 81 -1.58 3.53 25.80
N GLN A 82 -0.26 3.47 25.95
CA GLN A 82 0.42 3.75 27.21
C GLN A 82 0.18 5.19 27.66
N LYS A 83 0.29 6.16 26.74
CA LYS A 83 -0.01 7.58 27.04
C LYS A 83 -1.47 7.80 27.40
N GLN A 84 -2.41 7.19 26.68
CA GLN A 84 -3.83 7.30 26.98
C GLN A 84 -4.22 6.64 28.32
N LEU A 85 -3.54 5.55 28.69
CA LEU A 85 -3.67 4.91 30.01
C LEU A 85 -3.20 5.83 31.13
N GLU A 86 -2.03 6.44 30.98
CA GLU A 86 -1.49 7.39 31.95
C GLU A 86 -2.38 8.64 32.11
N GLU A 87 -2.98 9.13 31.02
CA GLU A 87 -3.94 10.25 31.05
C GLU A 87 -5.28 9.86 31.68
N ALA A 88 -5.79 8.66 31.38
CA ALA A 88 -7.04 8.15 31.94
C ALA A 88 -6.93 7.87 33.45
N GLU A 89 -5.82 7.29 33.92
CA GLU A 89 -5.53 7.10 35.35
C GLU A 89 -5.48 8.45 36.09
N LYS A 90 -4.82 9.46 35.51
CA LYS A 90 -4.76 10.81 36.10
C LYS A 90 -6.11 11.52 36.12
N ALA A 91 -6.97 11.25 35.12
CA ALA A 91 -8.29 11.85 35.02
C ALA A 91 -9.40 11.08 35.77
N GLY A 92 -9.09 9.91 36.34
CA GLY A 92 -10.10 9.03 36.96
C GLY A 92 -11.16 8.53 35.97
N SER A 93 -10.85 8.55 34.67
CA SER A 93 -11.76 8.19 33.59
C SER A 93 -11.58 6.72 33.22
N SER A 94 -12.69 6.00 33.03
CA SER A 94 -12.73 4.61 32.59
C SER A 94 -13.16 4.48 31.12
N GLU A 95 -12.90 5.52 30.32
CA GLU A 95 -13.22 5.46 28.90
C GLU A 95 -12.36 4.42 28.17
N PRO A 96 -12.96 3.63 27.25
CA PRO A 96 -12.23 2.61 26.51
C PRO A 96 -11.16 3.25 25.61
N LEU A 97 -9.94 2.72 25.69
CA LEU A 97 -8.79 3.14 24.89
C LEU A 97 -9.12 3.11 23.38
N LYS A 98 -9.10 4.28 22.74
CA LYS A 98 -9.30 4.40 21.29
C LYS A 98 -7.96 4.18 20.59
N LEU A 99 -7.59 2.91 20.42
CA LEU A 99 -6.48 2.48 19.57
C LEU A 99 -6.90 2.56 18.09
N ARG A 100 -7.13 3.78 17.58
CA ARG A 100 -7.58 4.01 16.20
C ARG A 100 -6.73 5.10 15.56
N ARG A 101 -6.05 4.78 14.46
CA ARG A 101 -5.26 5.75 13.69
C ARG A 101 -5.75 5.76 12.25
N LYS A 102 -6.06 6.95 11.73
CA LYS A 102 -6.28 7.16 10.29
C LYS A 102 -4.95 6.99 9.55
N PRO A 103 -4.93 6.41 8.33
CA PRO A 103 -3.70 6.30 7.55
C PRO A 103 -3.06 7.67 7.37
N SER A 104 -1.76 7.74 7.64
CA SER A 104 -1.00 8.98 7.56
C SER A 104 -1.05 9.55 6.14
N LYS A 105 -0.97 10.88 5.99
CA LYS A 105 -0.88 11.52 4.66
C LYS A 105 0.25 10.92 3.83
N LEU A 106 1.36 10.55 4.46
CA LEU A 106 2.49 9.89 3.80
C LEU A 106 2.15 8.49 3.29
N GLU A 107 1.41 7.69 4.06
CA GLU A 107 0.98 6.34 3.65
C GLU A 107 0.05 6.42 2.44
N GLN A 108 -0.89 7.38 2.47
CA GLN A 108 -1.79 7.64 1.34
C GLN A 108 -1.02 8.06 0.08
N TRP A 109 0.00 8.90 0.23
CA TRP A 109 0.86 9.32 -0.88
C TRP A 109 1.65 8.16 -1.47
N PHE A 110 2.32 7.36 -0.64
CA PHE A 110 3.09 6.21 -1.13
C PHE A 110 2.20 5.18 -1.83
N TYR A 111 1.00 4.95 -1.32
CA TYR A 111 0.04 4.06 -2.00
C TYR A 111 -0.44 4.60 -3.33
N ARG A 112 -0.76 5.90 -3.42
CA ARG A 112 -1.12 6.52 -4.71
C ARG A 112 0.02 6.41 -5.72
N LEU A 113 1.26 6.62 -5.28
CA LEU A 113 2.44 6.48 -6.13
C LEU A 113 2.69 5.03 -6.57
N GLN A 114 2.51 4.05 -5.67
CA GLN A 114 2.55 2.63 -6.02
C GLN A 114 1.51 2.30 -7.09
N ALA A 115 0.24 2.64 -6.84
CA ALA A 115 -0.86 2.33 -7.75
C ALA A 115 -0.68 3.01 -9.11
N ALA A 116 -0.34 4.30 -9.12
CA ALA A 116 -0.09 5.03 -10.36
C ALA A 116 1.10 4.47 -11.15
N GLY A 117 2.20 4.17 -10.46
CA GLY A 117 3.38 3.56 -11.07
C GLY A 117 3.07 2.20 -11.68
N PHE A 118 2.31 1.36 -10.97
CA PHE A 118 1.88 0.05 -11.47
C PHE A 118 1.00 0.17 -12.72
N VAL A 119 -0.03 1.02 -12.69
CA VAL A 119 -0.96 1.19 -13.82
C VAL A 119 -0.24 1.71 -15.06
N LEU A 120 0.64 2.71 -14.89
CA LEU A 120 1.46 3.23 -15.99
C LEU A 120 2.40 2.17 -16.55
N ALA A 121 3.04 1.39 -15.67
CA ALA A 121 3.92 0.32 -16.13
C ALA A 121 3.17 -0.75 -16.92
N PHE A 122 1.98 -1.15 -16.43
CA PHE A 122 1.13 -2.11 -17.10
C PHE A 122 0.69 -1.61 -18.49
N PHE A 123 0.36 -0.33 -18.61
CA PHE A 123 0.03 0.28 -19.90
C PHE A 123 1.23 0.25 -20.87
N MET A 124 2.42 0.63 -20.40
CA MET A 124 3.64 0.58 -21.21
C MET A 124 3.98 -0.84 -21.66
N LEU A 125 3.75 -1.83 -20.80
CA LEU A 125 3.89 -3.24 -21.15
C LEU A 125 2.92 -3.68 -22.23
N ALA A 126 1.65 -3.30 -22.10
CA ALA A 126 0.64 -3.63 -23.11
C ALA A 126 1.04 -3.06 -24.48
N VAL A 127 1.49 -1.80 -24.53
CA VAL A 127 2.00 -1.17 -25.77
C VAL A 127 3.20 -1.94 -26.32
N TYR A 128 4.20 -2.24 -25.49
CA TYR A 128 5.38 -3.01 -25.91
C TYR A 128 5.01 -4.38 -26.50
N PHE A 129 4.09 -5.12 -25.88
CA PHE A 129 3.66 -6.41 -26.40
C PHE A 129 2.91 -6.29 -27.73
N VAL A 130 2.07 -5.26 -27.89
CA VAL A 130 1.38 -5.01 -29.17
C VAL A 130 2.37 -4.66 -30.28
N GLU A 131 3.33 -3.77 -30.01
CA GLU A 131 4.39 -3.42 -30.98
C GLU A 131 5.25 -4.62 -31.36
N LYS A 132 5.46 -5.57 -30.45
CA LYS A 132 6.28 -6.76 -30.72
C LYS A 132 5.52 -7.82 -31.54
N ILE A 133 4.19 -7.84 -31.47
CA ILE A 133 3.34 -8.82 -32.18
C ILE A 133 3.02 -8.34 -33.62
N THR A 134 3.06 -7.02 -33.86
CA THR A 134 2.78 -6.39 -35.16
C THR A 134 4.04 -6.32 -36.01
#